data_AF-A0A1F5W6L4-F1
#
_entry.id   AF-A0A1F5W6L4-F1
#
_cell.length_a   1.000
_cell.length_b   1.000
_cell.length_c   1.000
_cell.angle_alpha   90.00
_cell.angle_beta   90.00
_cell.angle_gamma   90.00
#
_symmetry.space_group_name_H-M   'P 1'
#
loop_
_entity.id
_entity.type
_entity.pdbx_description
1 polymer ?
#
loop_
_entity_poly.entity_id
_entity_poly.type
_entity_poly.pdbx_seq_one_letter_code
_entity_poly.pdbx_strand_id
1 'polypeptide(L)'
;MNKDIMWLVFVLILVGIVFNFQRKNGRLFKQPPVSESPLATTTPPLGPPATPPGQSGPVPTPPQKSSGPTLRLAAANAYAANPSAEYILLENIDYENKQKITISGFKLQNRDKLTATIGQDENGASITLDYGERTIIITGESPLGYNFKINKCSGYFNQRAAISPQIYAICPSVSSLSLPRNLNNACINYIESLPVCTMPTINADTGINNDCAEFVQAHASYAACVADYKNDKDFDKKEWRVYLGKNFDFWNNRHDLIQLFDPAGKLVTEISY
;
A
#
# COMPACT_ATOMS: atom_id res chain seq x y z
N MET A 1 -9.25 -52.56 11.79
CA MET A 1 -9.68 -51.14 11.77
C MET A 1 -8.52 -50.33 11.19
N ASN A 2 -8.67 -49.80 9.98
CA ASN A 2 -7.56 -49.22 9.21
C ASN A 2 -7.04 -47.94 9.88
N LYS A 3 -5.71 -47.75 9.86
CA LYS A 3 -5.04 -46.56 10.42
C LYS A 3 -5.64 -45.25 9.91
N ASP A 4 -6.12 -45.23 8.66
CA ASP A 4 -6.73 -44.06 8.04
C ASP A 4 -8.11 -43.70 8.63
N ILE A 5 -8.88 -44.71 9.04
CA ILE A 5 -10.18 -44.50 9.71
C ILE A 5 -9.96 -43.95 11.12
N MET A 6 -8.91 -44.41 11.82
CA MET A 6 -8.60 -43.93 13.16
C MET A 6 -8.11 -42.47 13.15
N TRP A 7 -7.37 -42.07 12.11
CA TRP A 7 -6.92 -40.69 11.93
C TRP A 7 -8.07 -39.73 11.60
N LEU A 8 -9.00 -40.13 10.73
CA LEU A 8 -10.19 -39.34 10.42
C LEU A 8 -11.09 -39.11 11.64
N VAL A 9 -11.29 -40.13 12.47
CA VAL A 9 -12.06 -39.99 13.73
C VAL A 9 -11.37 -39.02 14.69
N PHE A 10 -10.03 -39.05 14.78
CA PHE A 10 -9.28 -38.13 15.64
C PHE A 10 -9.39 -36.67 15.18
N VAL A 11 -9.32 -36.41 13.87
CA VAL A 11 -9.49 -35.07 13.30
C VAL A 11 -10.91 -34.54 13.56
N LEU A 12 -11.95 -35.37 13.40
CA LEU A 12 -13.34 -34.97 13.65
C LEU A 12 -13.60 -34.63 15.13
N ILE A 13 -12.97 -35.35 16.07
CA ILE A 13 -13.06 -35.03 17.50
C ILE A 13 -12.40 -33.69 17.81
N LEU A 14 -11.22 -33.41 17.24
CA LEU A 14 -10.52 -32.14 17.45
C LEU A 14 -11.32 -30.94 16.89
N VAL A 15 -11.91 -31.06 15.70
CA VAL A 15 -12.76 -30.02 15.12
C VAL A 15 -14.01 -29.79 15.98
N GLY A 16 -14.62 -30.84 16.52
CA GLY A 16 -15.77 -30.75 17.41
C GLY A 16 -15.48 -30.02 18.73
N ILE A 17 -14.28 -30.20 19.31
CA ILE A 17 -13.87 -29.53 20.55
C ILE A 17 -13.65 -28.02 20.31
N VAL A 18 -13.04 -27.64 19.18
CA VAL A 18 -12.79 -26.23 18.82
C VAL A 18 -14.10 -25.46 18.57
N PHE A 19 -15.08 -26.09 17.91
CA PHE A 19 -16.40 -25.47 17.70
C PHE A 19 -17.20 -25.28 19.00
N ASN A 20 -17.04 -26.16 19.98
CA ASN A 20 -17.74 -26.05 21.27
C ASN A 20 -17.14 -24.94 22.16
N PHE A 21 -15.85 -24.63 22.01
CA PHE A 21 -15.19 -23.54 22.73
C PHE A 21 -15.56 -22.14 22.21
N GLN A 22 -15.83 -22.00 20.90
CA GLN A 22 -16.29 -20.74 20.29
C GLN A 22 -17.73 -20.37 20.68
N ARG A 23 -18.55 -21.34 21.12
CA ARG A 23 -19.98 -21.12 21.45
C ARG A 23 -20.23 -20.64 22.90
N LYS A 24 -19.23 -20.70 23.79
CA LYS A 24 -19.37 -20.39 25.23
C LYS A 24 -19.05 -18.94 25.65
N ASN A 25 -18.59 -18.08 24.74
CA ASN A 25 -18.28 -16.67 25.05
C ASN A 25 -19.28 -15.65 24.47
N GLY A 26 -20.52 -16.06 24.25
CA GLY A 26 -21.62 -15.15 23.94
C GLY A 26 -22.42 -14.78 25.20
N ARG A 27 -22.48 -13.47 25.49
CA ARG A 27 -23.38 -12.73 26.41
C ARG A 27 -22.86 -12.41 27.80
N LEU A 28 -22.43 -11.16 27.96
CA LEU A 28 -22.61 -10.42 29.22
C LEU A 28 -22.97 -8.96 28.91
N PHE A 29 -24.27 -8.71 28.92
CA PHE A 29 -24.91 -7.39 28.94
C PHE A 29 -24.58 -6.67 30.25
N LYS A 30 -24.30 -5.37 30.19
CA LYS A 30 -24.69 -4.40 31.23
C LYS A 30 -25.11 -3.09 30.55
N GLN A 31 -26.42 -2.83 30.54
CA GLN A 31 -26.99 -1.50 30.36
C GLN A 31 -26.91 -0.75 31.71
N PRO A 32 -26.64 0.56 31.72
CA PRO A 32 -26.85 1.41 32.90
C PRO A 32 -28.34 1.73 33.10
N PRO A 33 -28.76 2.02 34.34
CA PRO A 33 -30.16 2.06 34.75
C PRO A 33 -30.89 3.34 34.35
N VAL A 34 -32.18 3.13 34.12
CA VAL A 34 -33.25 4.13 34.00
C VAL A 34 -33.30 4.96 35.28
N SER A 35 -33.27 6.29 35.14
CA SER A 35 -33.60 7.21 36.23
C SER A 35 -35.02 7.70 36.04
N GLU A 36 -35.88 7.31 36.97
CA GLU A 36 -37.26 7.76 37.09
C GLU A 36 -37.32 9.24 37.52
N SER A 37 -38.34 9.90 36.99
CA SER A 37 -38.72 11.29 37.24
C SER A 37 -39.66 11.38 38.47
N PRO A 38 -39.62 12.44 39.28
CA PRO A 38 -40.74 12.81 40.13
C PRO A 38 -41.51 14.02 39.59
N LEU A 39 -42.83 13.82 39.39
CA LEU A 39 -43.88 14.84 39.48
C LEU A 39 -43.98 15.27 40.97
N ALA A 40 -44.31 16.47 41.44
CA ALA A 40 -45.03 17.64 40.93
C ALA A 40 -44.68 18.86 41.83
N THR A 41 -45.02 20.09 41.42
CA THR A 41 -45.92 21.03 42.15
C THR A 41 -46.03 22.34 41.36
N THR A 42 -47.27 22.77 41.10
CA THR A 42 -47.67 24.03 40.46
C THR A 42 -47.71 25.19 41.44
N THR A 43 -47.15 26.35 41.06
CA THR A 43 -47.52 27.68 41.59
C THR A 43 -47.33 28.79 40.52
N PRO A 44 -48.17 29.85 40.49
CA PRO A 44 -48.27 30.83 39.38
C PRO A 44 -47.23 31.98 39.42
N PRO A 45 -47.17 32.85 38.39
CA PRO A 45 -45.96 33.57 37.97
C PRO A 45 -45.76 34.94 38.64
N LEU A 46 -44.51 35.38 38.71
CA LEU A 46 -44.10 36.75 39.03
C LEU A 46 -43.12 37.26 37.96
N GLY A 47 -43.58 38.28 37.21
CA GLY A 47 -42.87 39.42 36.61
C GLY A 47 -41.54 39.23 35.85
N PRO A 48 -41.37 39.84 34.65
CA PRO A 48 -40.14 39.75 33.87
C PRO A 48 -39.07 40.75 34.35
N PRO A 49 -37.77 40.35 34.39
CA PRO A 49 -36.68 41.32 34.43
C PRO A 49 -35.85 41.33 33.13
N ALA A 50 -35.79 42.53 32.55
CA ALA A 50 -34.73 43.19 31.77
C ALA A 50 -33.78 42.40 30.84
N THR A 51 -33.82 42.83 29.57
CA THR A 51 -32.91 42.54 28.46
C THR A 51 -31.44 42.93 28.75
N PRO A 52 -30.45 42.06 28.47
CA PRO A 52 -29.04 42.46 28.34
C PRO A 52 -28.75 42.98 26.92
N PRO A 53 -27.89 44.01 26.75
CA PRO A 53 -27.53 44.53 25.44
C PRO A 53 -26.40 43.73 24.77
N GLY A 54 -26.53 43.54 23.44
CA GLY A 54 -25.39 43.37 22.53
C GLY A 54 -24.98 41.94 22.19
N GLN A 55 -25.71 41.29 21.28
CA GLN A 55 -25.16 40.17 20.51
C GLN A 55 -24.20 40.73 19.44
N SER A 56 -22.90 40.47 19.60
CA SER A 56 -21.96 40.52 18.48
C SER A 56 -22.38 39.44 17.47
N GLY A 57 -22.77 39.85 16.27
CA GLY A 57 -23.09 38.93 15.18
C GLY A 57 -21.90 38.01 14.87
N PRO A 58 -22.15 36.82 14.30
CA PRO A 58 -21.08 35.92 13.90
C PRO A 58 -20.19 36.64 12.87
N VAL A 59 -18.90 36.75 13.20
CA VAL A 59 -17.84 37.16 12.27
C VAL A 59 -17.98 36.27 11.02
N PRO A 60 -18.06 36.83 9.80
CA PRO A 60 -18.06 36.02 8.60
C PRO A 60 -16.74 35.24 8.57
N THR A 61 -16.82 33.91 8.68
CA THR A 61 -15.68 33.04 8.40
C THR A 61 -15.17 33.42 7.01
N PRO A 62 -13.88 33.75 6.84
CA PRO A 62 -13.31 34.00 5.53
C PRO A 62 -13.67 32.83 4.61
N PRO A 63 -14.02 33.07 3.35
CA PRO A 63 -14.38 32.00 2.43
C PRO A 63 -13.25 30.97 2.44
N GLN A 64 -13.56 29.77 2.93
CA GLN A 64 -12.64 28.67 2.99
C GLN A 64 -12.22 28.41 1.54
N LYS A 65 -10.98 28.80 1.21
CA LYS A 65 -10.40 28.61 -0.12
C LYS A 65 -10.64 27.15 -0.46
N SER A 66 -11.45 26.89 -1.49
CA SER A 66 -11.71 25.54 -1.99
C SER A 66 -10.38 24.82 -2.09
N SER A 67 -10.12 23.87 -1.19
CA SER A 67 -8.93 23.06 -1.25
C SER A 67 -9.00 22.34 -2.58
N GLY A 68 -8.04 22.62 -3.48
CA GLY A 68 -7.95 21.92 -4.75
C GLY A 68 -7.92 20.39 -4.56
N PRO A 69 -8.03 19.62 -5.65
CA PRO A 69 -8.02 18.16 -5.55
C PRO A 69 -6.76 17.70 -4.81
N THR A 70 -6.93 16.86 -3.79
CA THR A 70 -5.83 16.31 -3.00
C THR A 70 -5.18 15.10 -3.67
N LEU A 71 -5.94 14.41 -4.53
CA LEU A 71 -5.49 13.29 -5.34
C LEU A 71 -5.68 13.60 -6.82
N ARG A 72 -4.74 13.16 -7.65
CA ARG A 72 -4.79 13.28 -9.11
C ARG A 72 -4.72 11.91 -9.77
N LEU A 73 -5.63 11.65 -10.71
CA LEU A 73 -5.58 10.51 -11.61
C LEU A 73 -4.93 10.89 -12.94
N ALA A 74 -4.19 9.95 -13.53
CA ALA A 74 -3.76 10.01 -14.93
C ALA A 74 -3.95 8.65 -15.62
N ALA A 75 -4.41 8.67 -16.86
CA ALA A 75 -4.70 7.46 -17.64
C ALA A 75 -3.43 6.66 -17.97
N ALA A 76 -2.25 7.28 -18.00
CA ALA A 76 -0.95 6.63 -18.22
C ALA A 76 -0.98 5.57 -19.35
N ASN A 77 -0.99 4.27 -19.03
CA ASN A 77 -1.05 3.17 -20.02
C ASN A 77 -2.35 2.36 -19.91
N ALA A 78 -3.44 3.00 -19.47
CA ALA A 78 -4.76 2.39 -19.36
C ALA A 78 -5.30 1.86 -20.69
N TYR A 79 -4.76 2.30 -21.82
CA TYR A 79 -5.18 1.84 -23.14
C TYR A 79 -4.54 0.51 -23.59
N ALA A 80 -3.68 -0.10 -22.76
CA ALA A 80 -3.02 -1.35 -23.12
C ALA A 80 -3.98 -2.54 -23.05
N ALA A 81 -4.00 -3.36 -24.10
CA ALA A 81 -4.83 -4.58 -24.20
C ALA A 81 -4.22 -5.80 -23.46
N ASN A 82 -3.48 -5.56 -22.38
CA ASN A 82 -2.88 -6.60 -21.55
C ASN A 82 -2.97 -6.16 -20.09
N PRO A 83 -3.70 -6.88 -19.22
CA PRO A 83 -3.90 -6.49 -17.83
C PRO A 83 -2.60 -6.23 -17.06
N SER A 84 -1.56 -7.02 -17.34
CA SER A 84 -0.27 -6.88 -16.65
C SER A 84 0.53 -5.65 -17.12
N ALA A 85 0.16 -5.04 -18.24
CA ALA A 85 0.76 -3.80 -18.75
C ALA A 85 -0.21 -2.60 -18.72
N GLU A 86 -1.48 -2.84 -18.43
CA GLU A 86 -2.53 -1.84 -18.29
C GLU A 86 -2.46 -1.22 -16.88
N TYR A 87 -2.24 0.09 -16.80
CA TYR A 87 -2.14 0.79 -15.53
C TYR A 87 -2.51 2.27 -15.60
N ILE A 88 -2.94 2.78 -14.46
CA ILE A 88 -3.19 4.21 -14.20
C ILE A 88 -2.24 4.72 -13.13
N LEU A 89 -2.12 6.04 -13.01
CA LEU A 89 -1.37 6.71 -11.94
C LEU A 89 -2.33 7.42 -11.00
N LEU A 90 -2.06 7.31 -9.70
CA LEU A 90 -2.70 8.07 -8.64
C LEU A 90 -1.63 8.79 -7.83
N GLU A 91 -1.75 10.11 -7.67
CA GLU A 91 -0.74 10.94 -6.99
C GLU A 91 -1.36 11.79 -5.89
N ASN A 92 -0.70 11.87 -4.74
CA ASN A 92 -1.07 12.83 -3.70
C ASN A 92 -0.42 14.19 -3.99
N ILE A 93 -1.26 15.14 -4.39
CA ILE A 93 -0.87 16.48 -4.83
C ILE A 93 -1.26 17.57 -3.83
N ASP A 94 -1.67 17.21 -2.61
CA ASP A 94 -2.05 18.15 -1.54
C ASP A 94 -0.84 18.95 -1.01
N TYR A 95 -0.35 19.89 -1.82
CA TYR A 95 0.80 20.73 -1.48
C TYR A 95 0.51 21.66 -0.30
N GLU A 96 -0.74 22.10 -0.18
CA GLU A 96 -1.17 23.09 0.82
C GLU A 96 -1.15 22.49 2.23
N ASN A 97 -1.79 21.33 2.42
CA ASN A 97 -1.92 20.75 3.76
C ASN A 97 -0.96 19.59 4.00
N LYS A 98 -0.32 19.07 2.94
CA LYS A 98 0.58 17.90 2.96
C LYS A 98 -0.01 16.71 3.69
N GLN A 99 -1.33 16.53 3.59
CA GLN A 99 -2.02 15.47 4.32
C GLN A 99 -1.66 14.12 3.74
N LYS A 100 -1.42 13.17 4.64
CA LYS A 100 -1.27 11.76 4.31
C LYS A 100 -2.65 11.17 4.01
N ILE A 101 -2.77 10.43 2.92
CA ILE A 101 -4.06 9.86 2.48
C ILE A 101 -3.96 8.33 2.46
N THR A 102 -4.89 7.66 3.13
CA THR A 102 -5.05 6.21 3.03
C THR A 102 -5.88 5.88 1.80
N ILE A 103 -5.35 5.06 0.89
CA ILE A 103 -6.01 4.70 -0.37
C ILE A 103 -6.54 3.26 -0.40
N SER A 104 -6.13 2.41 0.54
CA SER A 104 -6.75 1.08 0.68
C SER A 104 -8.25 1.20 0.93
N GLY A 105 -9.03 0.36 0.24
CA GLY A 105 -10.49 0.40 0.29
C GLY A 105 -11.13 1.42 -0.66
N PHE A 106 -10.33 2.30 -1.30
CA PHE A 106 -10.87 3.14 -2.36
C PHE A 106 -11.30 2.28 -3.53
N LYS A 107 -12.36 2.70 -4.21
CA LYS A 107 -12.99 1.98 -5.30
C LYS A 107 -12.75 2.70 -6.62
N LEU A 108 -12.15 2.00 -7.56
CA LEU A 108 -12.08 2.40 -8.95
C LEU A 108 -13.33 1.92 -9.67
N GLN A 109 -13.85 2.75 -10.57
CA GLN A 109 -14.98 2.42 -11.42
C GLN A 109 -14.71 2.91 -12.84
N ASN A 110 -14.98 2.07 -13.85
CA ASN A 110 -14.89 2.46 -15.25
C ASN A 110 -16.25 2.96 -15.80
N ARG A 111 -16.30 3.34 -17.08
CA ARG A 111 -17.53 3.80 -17.75
C ARG A 111 -18.65 2.77 -17.67
N ASP A 112 -18.32 1.49 -17.80
CA ASP A 112 -19.26 0.38 -17.84
C ASP A 112 -19.69 -0.09 -16.43
N LYS A 113 -19.35 0.69 -15.39
CA LYS A 113 -19.68 0.44 -13.97
C LYS A 113 -19.02 -0.81 -13.38
N LEU A 114 -18.00 -1.36 -14.04
CA LEU A 114 -17.12 -2.35 -13.44
C LEU A 114 -16.31 -1.69 -12.34
N THR A 115 -16.12 -2.40 -11.23
CA THR A 115 -15.42 -1.86 -10.06
C THR A 115 -14.26 -2.73 -9.61
N ALA A 116 -13.23 -2.09 -9.07
CA ALA A 116 -12.09 -2.73 -8.42
C ALA A 116 -11.75 -1.95 -7.14
N THR A 117 -11.28 -2.66 -6.11
CA THR A 117 -10.93 -2.05 -4.82
C THR A 117 -9.43 -2.10 -4.63
N ILE A 118 -8.85 -0.99 -4.20
CA ILE A 118 -7.42 -0.93 -3.84
C ILE A 118 -7.18 -1.77 -2.59
N GLY A 119 -6.30 -2.76 -2.70
CA GLY A 119 -5.97 -3.69 -1.63
C GLY A 119 -5.04 -3.12 -0.55
N GLN A 120 -4.49 -4.02 0.25
CA GLN A 120 -3.51 -3.76 1.30
C GLN A 120 -2.09 -4.08 0.81
N ASP A 121 -1.08 -3.72 1.60
CA ASP A 121 0.33 -4.05 1.33
C ASP A 121 0.67 -5.52 1.61
N GLU A 122 1.95 -5.87 1.48
CA GLU A 122 2.48 -7.22 1.71
C GLU A 122 2.25 -7.78 3.12
N ASN A 123 1.99 -6.92 4.10
CA ASN A 123 1.75 -7.28 5.50
C ASN A 123 0.26 -7.19 5.89
N GLY A 124 -0.62 -6.90 4.94
CA GLY A 124 -2.04 -6.65 5.21
C GLY A 124 -2.32 -5.29 5.85
N ALA A 125 -1.37 -4.36 5.82
CA ALA A 125 -1.56 -2.99 6.28
C ALA A 125 -2.13 -2.10 5.17
N SER A 126 -2.78 -1.00 5.58
CA SER A 126 -3.35 -0.05 4.63
C SER A 126 -2.26 0.74 3.91
N ILE A 127 -2.41 0.85 2.59
CA ILE A 127 -1.56 1.65 1.72
C ILE A 127 -1.90 3.13 1.90
N THR A 128 -0.85 3.92 2.14
CA THR A 128 -0.95 5.35 2.39
C THR A 128 0.00 6.12 1.50
N LEU A 129 -0.44 7.27 1.00
CA LEU A 129 0.37 8.20 0.21
C LEU A 129 0.65 9.46 1.00
N ASP A 130 1.95 9.70 1.25
CA ASP A 130 2.41 11.00 1.71
C ASP A 130 2.38 12.02 0.56
N TYR A 131 2.48 13.31 0.87
CA TYR A 131 2.53 14.35 -0.17
C TYR A 131 3.68 14.12 -1.18
N GLY A 132 3.33 14.15 -2.46
CA GLY A 132 4.24 13.91 -3.57
C GLY A 132 4.58 12.43 -3.81
N GLU A 133 3.92 11.50 -3.11
CA GLU A 133 3.97 10.08 -3.44
C GLU A 133 2.94 9.72 -4.51
N ARG A 134 3.27 8.67 -5.26
CA ARG A 134 2.42 8.12 -6.31
C ARG A 134 2.18 6.63 -6.14
N THR A 135 1.09 6.17 -6.73
CA THR A 135 0.80 4.74 -6.91
C THR A 135 0.64 4.48 -8.40
N ILE A 136 1.35 3.46 -8.87
CA ILE A 136 1.05 2.81 -10.13
C ILE A 136 0.03 1.72 -9.81
N ILE A 137 -1.18 1.86 -10.34
CA ILE A 137 -2.26 0.88 -10.15
C ILE A 137 -2.37 0.06 -11.43
N ILE A 138 -1.91 -1.18 -11.38
CA ILE A 138 -1.86 -2.15 -12.47
C ILE A 138 -3.11 -3.03 -12.40
N THR A 139 -3.75 -3.27 -13.54
CA THR A 139 -4.95 -4.11 -13.61
C THR A 139 -4.66 -5.57 -13.27
N GLY A 140 -3.54 -6.09 -13.77
CA GLY A 140 -3.11 -7.48 -13.67
C GLY A 140 -2.85 -7.99 -12.25
N GLU A 141 -2.47 -9.26 -12.19
CA GLU A 141 -1.94 -9.89 -10.97
C GLU A 141 -0.53 -9.41 -10.67
N SER A 142 -0.20 -9.32 -9.37
CA SER A 142 1.17 -9.00 -8.94
C SER A 142 2.10 -10.15 -9.27
N PRO A 143 3.21 -9.92 -10.00
CA PRO A 143 4.25 -10.95 -10.19
C PRO A 143 4.90 -11.41 -8.88
N LEU A 144 4.75 -10.63 -7.80
CA LEU A 144 5.25 -10.97 -6.46
C LEU A 144 4.14 -11.51 -5.54
N GLY A 145 2.88 -11.48 -5.97
CA GLY A 145 1.72 -11.95 -5.20
C GLY A 145 1.15 -10.94 -4.20
N TYR A 146 1.72 -9.73 -4.11
CA TYR A 146 1.28 -8.68 -3.18
C TYR A 146 1.51 -7.27 -3.76
N ASN A 147 0.87 -6.27 -3.14
CA ASN A 147 1.17 -4.85 -3.38
C ASN A 147 2.37 -4.44 -2.53
N PHE A 148 3.22 -3.55 -3.03
CA PHE A 148 4.44 -3.17 -2.32
C PHE A 148 4.88 -1.74 -2.61
N LYS A 149 5.61 -1.16 -1.66
CA LYS A 149 6.30 0.11 -1.84
C LYS A 149 7.66 -0.14 -2.49
N ILE A 150 8.03 0.71 -3.45
CA ILE A 150 9.37 0.68 -4.05
C ILE A 150 10.38 1.19 -3.02
N ASN A 151 11.51 0.51 -2.92
CA ASN A 151 12.66 0.94 -2.15
C ASN A 151 13.92 0.94 -3.02
N LYS A 152 15.05 1.39 -2.48
CA LYS A 152 16.36 1.44 -3.14
C LYS A 152 16.74 0.11 -3.81
N CYS A 153 16.34 -1.02 -3.25
CA CYS A 153 16.75 -2.35 -3.70
C CYS A 153 15.77 -2.97 -4.70
N SER A 154 14.59 -2.38 -4.92
CA SER A 154 13.51 -2.99 -5.72
C SER A 154 13.88 -3.29 -7.17
N GLY A 155 14.91 -2.66 -7.72
CA GLY A 155 15.38 -2.97 -9.09
C GLY A 155 15.85 -4.42 -9.27
N TYR A 156 16.28 -5.10 -8.20
CA TYR A 156 16.60 -6.54 -8.22
C TYR A 156 15.40 -7.41 -8.64
N PHE A 157 14.16 -6.94 -8.45
CA PHE A 157 12.98 -7.71 -8.78
C PHE A 157 12.83 -7.97 -10.28
N ASN A 158 13.35 -7.08 -11.14
CA ASN A 158 13.27 -7.25 -12.59
C ASN A 158 14.00 -8.50 -13.11
N GLN A 159 14.95 -9.05 -12.35
CA GLN A 159 15.68 -10.27 -12.75
C GLN A 159 14.89 -11.55 -12.51
N ARG A 160 13.94 -11.54 -11.57
CA ARG A 160 13.19 -12.74 -11.15
C ARG A 160 11.71 -12.70 -11.53
N ALA A 161 11.19 -11.53 -11.87
CA ALA A 161 9.77 -11.33 -12.15
C ALA A 161 9.58 -10.34 -13.31
N ALA A 162 8.62 -10.63 -14.17
CA ALA A 162 8.21 -9.75 -15.26
C ALA A 162 7.35 -8.60 -14.72
N ILE A 163 7.99 -7.61 -14.09
CA ILE A 163 7.31 -6.43 -13.55
C ILE A 163 7.10 -5.40 -14.66
N SER A 164 5.86 -4.97 -14.83
CA SER A 164 5.48 -3.90 -15.74
C SER A 164 4.67 -2.83 -15.01
N PRO A 165 4.96 -1.53 -15.23
CA PRO A 165 6.18 -1.01 -15.84
C PRO A 165 7.44 -1.49 -15.12
N GLN A 166 8.55 -1.66 -15.85
CA GLN A 166 9.81 -2.06 -15.24
C GLN A 166 10.21 -1.07 -14.13
N ILE A 167 10.79 -1.59 -13.06
CA ILE A 167 11.32 -0.77 -11.98
C ILE A 167 12.67 -0.21 -12.45
N TYR A 168 12.89 1.09 -12.33
CA TYR A 168 14.18 1.67 -12.69
C TYR A 168 15.33 1.03 -11.88
N ALA A 169 16.48 0.83 -12.51
CA ALA A 169 17.65 0.26 -11.88
C ALA A 169 18.35 1.28 -10.96
N ILE A 170 17.77 1.52 -9.78
CA ILE A 170 18.19 2.54 -8.80
C ILE A 170 18.94 1.96 -7.59
N CYS A 171 19.48 0.75 -7.71
CA CYS A 171 20.15 0.09 -6.59
C CYS A 171 21.51 0.72 -6.30
N PRO A 172 21.91 0.83 -5.02
CA PRO A 172 23.28 1.15 -4.66
C PRO A 172 24.24 0.16 -5.31
N SER A 173 25.38 0.65 -5.80
CA SER A 173 26.43 -0.21 -6.31
C SER A 173 27.06 -1.01 -5.16
N VAL A 174 27.41 -2.26 -5.42
CA VAL A 174 28.19 -3.07 -4.46
C VAL A 174 29.54 -2.41 -4.16
N SER A 175 30.12 -1.71 -5.15
CA SER A 175 31.36 -0.94 -4.98
C SER A 175 31.23 0.27 -4.04
N SER A 176 30.02 0.68 -3.66
CA SER A 176 29.82 1.76 -2.68
C SER A 176 29.91 1.31 -1.22
N LEU A 177 29.98 -0.01 -0.98
CA LEU A 177 30.19 -0.58 0.35
C LEU A 177 31.65 -0.46 0.79
N SER A 178 31.86 -0.61 2.10
CA SER A 178 33.22 -0.69 2.66
C SER A 178 33.88 -2.01 2.25
N LEU A 179 34.79 -1.95 1.27
CA LEU A 179 35.46 -3.12 0.73
C LEU A 179 36.48 -3.70 1.75
N PRO A 180 36.50 -5.03 1.97
CA PRO A 180 37.51 -5.69 2.78
C PRO A 180 38.94 -5.45 2.25
N ARG A 181 39.91 -5.27 3.16
CA ARG A 181 41.30 -4.96 2.79
C ARG A 181 42.04 -6.13 2.12
N ASN A 182 41.53 -7.35 2.27
CA ASN A 182 42.11 -8.57 1.68
C ASN A 182 41.66 -8.83 0.24
N LEU A 183 40.77 -8.00 -0.33
CA LEU A 183 40.36 -8.14 -1.73
C LEU A 183 41.52 -7.78 -2.66
N ASN A 184 41.78 -8.62 -3.66
CA ASN A 184 42.79 -8.37 -4.68
C ASN A 184 42.26 -7.44 -5.79
N ASN A 185 43.16 -6.92 -6.63
CA ASN A 185 42.77 -6.00 -7.71
C ASN A 185 41.76 -6.61 -8.70
N ALA A 186 41.86 -7.91 -9.00
CA ALA A 186 40.91 -8.59 -9.88
C ALA A 186 39.49 -8.55 -9.30
N CYS A 187 39.36 -8.78 -8.00
CA CYS A 187 38.10 -8.69 -7.29
C CYS A 187 37.53 -7.27 -7.28
N ILE A 188 38.36 -6.28 -6.95
CA ILE A 188 37.93 -4.88 -6.90
C ILE A 188 37.40 -4.45 -8.29
N ASN A 189 38.14 -4.77 -9.36
CA ASN A 189 37.71 -4.50 -10.73
C ASN A 189 36.39 -5.21 -11.06
N TYR A 190 36.22 -6.46 -10.61
CA TYR A 190 34.98 -7.19 -10.80
C TYR A 190 33.80 -6.48 -10.11
N ILE A 191 33.94 -6.14 -8.83
CA ILE A 191 32.92 -5.43 -8.05
C ILE A 191 32.55 -4.08 -8.69
N GLU A 192 33.54 -3.32 -9.16
CA GLU A 192 33.31 -2.03 -9.83
C GLU A 192 32.64 -2.17 -11.20
N SER A 193 32.84 -3.30 -11.89
CA SER A 193 32.22 -3.60 -13.18
C SER A 193 30.79 -4.13 -13.08
N LEU A 194 30.35 -4.56 -11.88
CA LEU A 194 29.03 -5.15 -11.70
C LEU A 194 27.93 -4.11 -12.03
N PRO A 195 27.02 -4.42 -12.95
CA PRO A 195 25.86 -3.58 -13.17
C PRO A 195 25.01 -3.48 -11.89
N VAL A 196 24.43 -2.30 -11.66
CA VAL A 196 23.53 -2.09 -10.52
C VAL A 196 22.30 -2.98 -10.64
N CYS A 197 21.73 -3.35 -9.50
CA CYS A 197 20.56 -4.24 -9.43
C CYS A 197 20.76 -5.59 -10.13
N THR A 198 21.99 -6.10 -10.21
CA THR A 198 22.31 -7.42 -10.78
C THR A 198 22.74 -8.41 -9.71
N MET A 199 22.24 -9.64 -9.80
CA MET A 199 22.66 -10.76 -8.98
C MET A 199 23.56 -11.64 -9.84
N PRO A 200 24.89 -11.48 -9.76
CA PRO A 200 25.80 -12.16 -10.68
C PRO A 200 25.87 -13.66 -10.39
N THR A 201 26.00 -14.44 -11.47
CA THR A 201 26.38 -15.86 -11.37
C THR A 201 27.89 -15.94 -11.18
N ILE A 202 28.34 -16.38 -10.00
CA ILE A 202 29.76 -16.57 -9.71
C ILE A 202 30.20 -17.99 -10.10
N ASN A 203 31.20 -18.09 -10.97
CA ASN A 203 31.76 -19.36 -11.45
C ASN A 203 33.25 -19.20 -11.82
N ALA A 204 33.89 -20.27 -12.31
CA ALA A 204 35.30 -20.25 -12.70
C ALA A 204 35.64 -19.18 -13.76
N ASP A 205 34.69 -18.87 -14.66
CA ASP A 205 34.89 -17.91 -15.75
C ASP A 205 34.90 -16.45 -15.26
N THR A 206 34.39 -16.18 -14.06
CA THR A 206 34.45 -14.84 -13.46
C THR A 206 35.87 -14.40 -13.10
N GLY A 207 36.82 -15.33 -12.97
CA GLY A 207 38.23 -15.03 -12.72
C GLY A 207 38.53 -14.39 -11.35
N ILE A 208 37.58 -14.44 -10.41
CA ILE A 208 37.75 -13.93 -9.04
C ILE A 208 38.12 -15.04 -8.05
N ASN A 209 38.75 -14.68 -6.93
CA ASN A 209 39.07 -15.62 -5.85
C ASN A 209 37.87 -15.83 -4.90
N ASN A 210 38.01 -16.81 -3.99
CA ASN A 210 36.94 -17.16 -3.04
C ASN A 210 36.52 -15.98 -2.14
N ASP A 211 37.47 -15.22 -1.58
CA ASP A 211 37.17 -14.04 -0.78
C ASP A 211 36.27 -13.03 -1.52
N CYS A 212 36.49 -12.87 -2.84
CA CYS A 212 35.65 -12.02 -3.66
C CYS A 212 34.27 -12.60 -3.90
N ALA A 213 34.21 -13.90 -4.22
CA ALA A 213 32.96 -14.61 -4.43
C ALA A 213 32.06 -14.51 -3.20
N GLU A 214 32.63 -14.71 -2.02
CA GLU A 214 31.93 -14.57 -0.73
C GLU A 214 31.42 -13.15 -0.53
N PHE A 215 32.26 -12.13 -0.75
CA PHE A 215 31.84 -10.73 -0.63
C PHE A 215 30.70 -10.38 -1.60
N VAL A 216 30.83 -10.73 -2.88
CA VAL A 216 29.81 -10.43 -3.88
C VAL A 216 28.51 -11.16 -3.57
N GLN A 217 28.56 -12.45 -3.21
CA GLN A 217 27.35 -13.20 -2.85
C GLN A 217 26.67 -12.65 -1.60
N ALA A 218 27.44 -12.15 -0.63
CA ALA A 218 26.92 -11.55 0.58
C ALA A 218 26.20 -10.20 0.34
N HIS A 219 26.53 -9.48 -0.74
CA HIS A 219 26.06 -8.10 -0.96
C HIS A 219 25.25 -7.87 -2.25
N ALA A 220 25.41 -8.70 -3.29
CA ALA A 220 24.79 -8.50 -4.61
C ALA A 220 23.42 -9.19 -4.75
N SER A 221 22.50 -8.93 -3.82
CA SER A 221 21.12 -9.44 -3.88
C SER A 221 20.13 -8.44 -3.28
N TYR A 222 18.83 -8.66 -3.53
CA TYR A 222 17.78 -7.84 -2.89
C TYR A 222 17.88 -7.90 -1.36
N ALA A 223 17.95 -9.11 -0.79
CA ALA A 223 17.96 -9.30 0.66
C ALA A 223 19.19 -8.65 1.31
N ALA A 224 20.35 -8.77 0.66
CA ALA A 224 21.58 -8.14 1.12
C ALA A 224 21.52 -6.61 1.02
N CYS A 225 21.08 -6.08 -0.12
CA CYS A 225 20.88 -4.64 -0.28
C CYS A 225 19.93 -4.07 0.80
N VAL A 226 18.85 -4.79 1.13
CA VAL A 226 17.95 -4.37 2.22
C VAL A 226 18.70 -4.42 3.56
N ALA A 227 19.47 -5.46 3.84
CA ALA A 227 20.26 -5.55 5.07
C ALA A 227 21.24 -4.37 5.23
N ASP A 228 21.90 -3.98 4.14
CA ASP A 228 22.90 -2.91 4.10
C ASP A 228 22.28 -1.51 4.19
N TYR A 229 21.13 -1.28 3.54
CA TYR A 229 20.61 0.07 3.31
C TYR A 229 19.24 0.38 3.93
N LYS A 230 18.57 -0.55 4.64
CA LYS A 230 17.21 -0.33 5.20
C LYS A 230 17.07 0.89 6.11
N ASN A 231 18.17 1.34 6.72
CA ASN A 231 18.16 2.45 7.66
C ASN A 231 18.44 3.81 6.99
N ASP A 232 18.66 3.82 5.68
CA ASP A 232 18.85 5.07 4.94
C ASP A 232 17.57 5.90 4.92
N LYS A 233 17.72 7.22 5.08
CA LYS A 233 16.58 8.15 5.07
C LYS A 233 15.77 8.12 3.77
N ASP A 234 16.40 7.74 2.68
CA ASP A 234 15.80 7.62 1.35
C ASP A 234 15.69 6.15 0.88
N PHE A 235 15.67 5.19 1.82
CA PHE A 235 15.47 3.78 1.52
C PHE A 235 14.16 3.55 0.78
N ASP A 236 13.04 3.99 1.36
CA ASP A 236 11.74 3.98 0.71
C ASP A 236 11.67 5.06 -0.36
N LYS A 237 11.14 4.69 -1.53
CA LYS A 237 10.87 5.62 -2.62
C LYS A 237 9.41 6.05 -2.59
N LYS A 238 9.13 7.17 -3.24
CA LYS A 238 7.81 7.81 -3.29
C LYS A 238 6.84 7.12 -4.27
N GLU A 239 6.90 5.79 -4.38
CA GLU A 239 6.12 5.03 -5.35
C GLU A 239 5.62 3.71 -4.76
N TRP A 240 4.33 3.45 -4.94
CA TRP A 240 3.70 2.15 -4.68
C TRP A 240 3.39 1.41 -5.99
N ARG A 241 3.49 0.08 -5.95
CA ARG A 241 2.97 -0.83 -6.97
C ARG A 241 1.75 -1.57 -6.42
N VAL A 242 0.59 -1.26 -6.98
CA VAL A 242 -0.70 -1.83 -6.57
C VAL A 242 -1.29 -2.61 -7.74
N TYR A 243 -1.74 -3.82 -7.48
CA TYR A 243 -2.27 -4.76 -8.45
C TYR A 243 -3.73 -5.07 -8.13
N LEU A 244 -4.61 -4.97 -9.12
CA LEU A 244 -6.04 -5.22 -8.97
C LEU A 244 -6.40 -6.70 -9.11
N GLY A 245 -5.45 -7.54 -9.55
CA GLY A 245 -5.62 -8.99 -9.65
C GLY A 245 -6.67 -9.40 -10.68
N LYS A 246 -6.78 -8.65 -11.78
CA LYS A 246 -7.70 -8.97 -12.88
C LYS A 246 -6.94 -9.65 -14.02
N ASN A 247 -7.63 -10.54 -14.71
CA ASN A 247 -7.11 -11.26 -15.87
C ASN A 247 -7.78 -10.81 -17.19
N PHE A 248 -8.45 -9.66 -17.16
CA PHE A 248 -9.12 -9.03 -18.30
C PHE A 248 -8.84 -7.53 -18.27
N ASP A 249 -8.88 -6.90 -19.44
CA ASP A 249 -8.69 -5.45 -19.58
C ASP A 249 -9.78 -4.71 -18.82
N PHE A 250 -9.40 -3.86 -17.89
CA PHE A 250 -10.34 -3.18 -17.00
C PHE A 250 -10.75 -1.81 -17.56
N TRP A 251 -9.92 -1.22 -18.42
CA TRP A 251 -10.22 0.04 -19.07
C TRP A 251 -10.48 -0.15 -20.56
N ASN A 252 -11.27 0.75 -21.13
CA ASN A 252 -11.45 0.79 -22.57
C ASN A 252 -10.18 1.33 -23.25
N ASN A 253 -9.72 0.66 -24.31
CA ASN A 253 -8.48 1.01 -24.99
C ASN A 253 -8.53 2.29 -25.84
N ARG A 254 -9.69 2.94 -25.99
CA ARG A 254 -9.85 4.19 -26.74
C ARG A 254 -10.44 5.29 -25.89
N HIS A 255 -11.59 5.02 -25.26
CA HIS A 255 -12.31 6.00 -24.48
C HIS A 255 -12.91 5.39 -23.22
N ASP A 256 -12.52 5.92 -22.07
CA ASP A 256 -13.05 5.50 -20.76
C ASP A 256 -13.28 6.69 -19.84
N LEU A 257 -14.07 6.46 -18.80
CA LEU A 257 -14.26 7.33 -17.64
C LEU A 257 -13.80 6.57 -16.40
N ILE A 258 -12.65 6.95 -15.86
CA ILE A 258 -12.08 6.36 -14.66
C ILE A 258 -12.46 7.24 -13.47
N GLN A 259 -13.23 6.67 -12.54
CA GLN A 259 -13.69 7.35 -11.33
C GLN A 259 -13.10 6.68 -10.10
N LEU A 260 -12.65 7.49 -9.14
CA LEU A 260 -12.16 7.02 -7.85
C LEU A 260 -13.11 7.47 -6.74
N PHE A 261 -13.61 6.51 -5.98
CA PHE A 261 -14.49 6.74 -4.83
C PHE A 261 -13.78 6.36 -3.54
N ASP A 262 -14.06 7.11 -2.48
CA ASP A 262 -13.65 6.74 -1.13
C ASP A 262 -14.51 5.58 -0.58
N PRO A 263 -14.18 5.01 0.59
CA PRO A 263 -14.96 3.92 1.18
C PRO A 263 -16.41 4.30 1.56
N ALA A 264 -16.70 5.61 1.70
CA ALA A 264 -18.05 6.11 1.95
C ALA A 264 -18.87 6.28 0.66
N GLY A 265 -18.28 6.04 -0.52
CA GLY A 265 -18.92 6.18 -1.82
C GLY A 265 -18.91 7.60 -2.38
N LYS A 266 -18.14 8.51 -1.79
CA LYS A 266 -17.97 9.86 -2.32
C LYS A 266 -16.94 9.86 -3.45
N LEU A 267 -17.27 10.53 -4.56
CA LEU A 267 -16.32 10.74 -5.66
C LEU A 267 -15.17 11.62 -5.18
N VAL A 268 -13.95 11.11 -5.31
CA VAL A 268 -12.71 11.79 -4.93
C VAL A 268 -12.13 12.56 -6.11
N THR A 269 -12.00 11.88 -7.25
CA THR A 269 -11.51 12.44 -8.51
C THR A 269 -11.90 11.53 -9.66
N GLU A 270 -11.85 12.04 -10.88
CA GLU A 270 -12.05 11.27 -12.09
C GLU A 270 -11.16 11.78 -13.23
N ILE A 271 -11.02 10.95 -14.27
CA ILE A 271 -10.40 11.33 -15.53
C ILE A 271 -11.12 10.61 -16.68
N SER A 272 -11.26 11.30 -17.81
CA SER A 272 -11.71 10.71 -19.07
C SER A 272 -10.63 10.88 -20.14
N TYR A 273 -10.57 9.93 -21.07
CA TYR A 273 -9.76 10.00 -22.29
C TYR A 273 -10.55 9.44 -23.48
#